data_AF-A0A9P7VKJ1-F1
#
_entry.id   AF-A0A9P7VKJ1-F1
#
_cell.length_a   1.000
_cell.length_b   1.000
_cell.length_c   1.000
_cell.angle_alpha   90.00
_cell.angle_beta   90.00
_cell.angle_gamma   90.00
#
_symmetry.space_group_name_H-M   'P 1'
#
loop_
_entity.id
_entity.type
_entity.pdbx_description
1 polymer ?
#
loop_
_entity_poly.entity_id
_entity_poly.type
_entity_poly.pdbx_seq_one_letter_code
_entity_poly.pdbx_strand_id
1 'polypeptide(L)'
;MSGSARKLKNKEVDGASSAIRGIANLFDVEMRRRIWWDVLYYDVFVSDALGHSPLIGDDFNTKLPVADVDEKIFSPVSTRIPTPKDLTGFSRDGFRYFDVKCRLALLVRAIQRRIYGHGSSSTSKNGYGYTIDQAASMESEIRSWLNDLTPCYRLDITDLDLSDPDPVLAAQRCEVSITVHRLIIKIYMPFLKKHASVSETVPAPHQASFGSVN
;
A
#
# COMPACT_ATOMS: atom_id res chain seq x y z
N MET A 1 7.06 56.80 52.68
CA MET A 1 7.85 56.60 51.45
C MET A 1 8.22 55.13 51.39
N SER A 2 7.62 54.41 50.46
CA SER A 2 7.56 52.94 50.40
C SER A 2 8.72 52.40 49.56
N GLY A 3 9.51 51.50 50.15
CA GLY A 3 10.67 50.85 49.54
C GLY A 3 10.40 49.39 49.21
N SER A 4 10.53 49.10 47.91
CA SER A 4 10.41 47.84 47.18
C SER A 4 11.03 46.60 47.84
N ALA A 5 10.26 45.51 47.92
CA ALA A 5 10.76 44.13 48.03
C ALA A 5 9.89 43.22 47.14
N ARG A 6 10.33 42.98 45.90
CA ARG A 6 9.69 42.03 44.98
C ARG A 6 10.07 40.60 45.37
N LYS A 7 9.11 39.87 45.94
CA LYS A 7 9.21 38.43 46.18
C LYS A 7 8.92 37.70 44.87
N LEU A 8 9.97 37.22 44.20
CA LEU A 8 9.86 36.28 43.08
C LEU A 8 9.27 34.97 43.61
N LYS A 9 8.01 34.69 43.26
CA LYS A 9 7.41 33.38 43.48
C LYS A 9 7.69 32.55 42.22
N ASN A 10 8.69 31.68 42.31
CA ASN A 10 8.93 30.63 41.33
C ASN A 10 7.62 29.85 41.15
N LYS A 11 7.02 29.98 39.98
CA LYS A 11 5.88 29.19 39.54
C LYS A 11 6.44 28.10 38.62
N GLU A 12 7.17 27.17 39.24
CA GLU A 12 7.44 25.88 38.64
C GLU A 12 6.14 25.09 38.80
N VAL A 13 5.34 25.03 37.74
CA VAL A 13 4.09 24.27 37.69
C VAL A 13 4.23 23.29 36.55
N ASP A 14 4.73 22.10 36.90
CA ASP A 14 4.24 20.78 36.48
C ASP A 14 3.69 20.65 35.04
N GLY A 15 4.37 21.23 34.06
CA GLY A 15 4.07 21.06 32.64
C GLY A 15 4.58 19.75 32.04
N ALA A 16 5.40 19.00 32.79
CA ALA A 16 6.09 17.82 32.26
C ALA A 16 5.42 16.47 32.60
N SER A 17 4.32 16.46 33.37
CA SER A 17 3.67 15.23 33.85
C SER A 17 2.21 15.04 33.39
N SER A 18 1.75 15.80 32.39
CA SER A 18 0.47 15.52 31.69
C SER A 18 0.67 14.63 30.44
N ALA A 19 1.88 14.10 30.25
CA ALA A 19 2.37 13.57 28.98
C ALA A 19 1.91 12.14 28.62
N ILE A 20 0.98 11.50 29.34
CA ILE A 20 0.69 10.06 29.09
C ILE A 20 -0.78 9.72 28.80
N ARG A 21 -1.76 10.63 28.96
CA ARG A 21 -3.14 10.41 28.47
C ARG A 21 -3.80 11.67 27.94
N GLY A 22 -3.12 12.38 27.04
CA GLY A 22 -3.77 13.39 26.21
C GLY A 22 -4.72 12.70 25.24
N ILE A 23 -6.00 13.08 25.25
CA ILE A 23 -6.95 12.69 24.21
C ILE A 23 -6.35 13.20 22.89
N ALA A 24 -5.80 12.30 22.08
CA ALA A 24 -5.22 12.66 20.79
C ALA A 24 -6.30 13.41 19.99
N ASN A 25 -5.98 14.62 19.54
CA ASN A 25 -6.94 15.38 18.74
C ASN A 25 -7.17 14.67 17.40
N LEU A 26 -8.24 15.06 16.67
CA LEU A 26 -8.62 14.40 15.42
C LEU A 26 -7.46 14.34 14.42
N PHE A 27 -6.69 15.42 14.34
CA PHE A 27 -5.53 15.53 13.47
C PHE A 27 -4.45 14.50 13.84
N ASP A 28 -4.07 14.39 15.11
CA ASP A 28 -3.06 13.42 15.58
C ASP A 28 -3.49 11.97 15.29
N VAL A 29 -4.78 11.67 15.45
CA VAL A 29 -5.34 10.35 15.15
C VAL A 29 -5.22 10.04 13.66
N GLU A 30 -5.57 10.99 12.79
CA GLU A 30 -5.46 10.81 11.34
C GLU A 30 -4.00 10.77 10.88
N MET A 31 -3.13 11.63 11.41
CA MET A 31 -1.69 11.60 11.09
C MET A 31 -1.06 10.27 11.49
N ARG A 32 -1.37 9.75 12.69
CA ARG A 32 -0.89 8.41 13.10
C ARG A 32 -1.39 7.32 12.17
N ARG A 33 -2.65 7.40 11.72
CA ARG A 33 -3.21 6.46 10.73
C ARG A 33 -2.45 6.53 9.40
N ARG A 34 -2.19 7.73 8.88
CA ARG A 34 -1.43 7.94 7.64
C ARG A 34 -0.01 7.38 7.74
N ILE A 35 0.70 7.70 8.82
CA ILE A 35 2.05 7.17 9.08
C ILE A 35 2.03 5.64 9.14
N TRP A 36 1.06 5.05 9.84
CA TRP A 36 0.94 3.60 9.92
C TRP A 36 0.77 2.95 8.54
N TRP A 37 -0.07 3.54 7.66
CA TRP A 37 -0.26 3.07 6.29
C TRP A 37 0.97 3.25 5.42
N ASP A 38 1.75 4.31 5.63
CA ASP A 38 3.00 4.54 4.92
C ASP A 38 4.04 3.48 5.31
N VAL A 39 4.15 3.16 6.60
CA VAL A 39 4.98 2.05 7.10
C VAL A 39 4.56 0.71 6.48
N LEU A 40 3.26 0.40 6.45
CA LEU A 40 2.76 -0.83 5.81
C LEU A 40 3.08 -0.86 4.31
N TYR A 41 2.89 0.26 3.61
CA TYR A 41 3.21 0.38 2.19
C TYR A 41 4.68 0.03 1.95
N TYR A 42 5.61 0.64 2.70
CA TYR A 42 7.03 0.35 2.55
C TYR A 42 7.39 -1.08 2.94
N ASP A 43 6.81 -1.63 4.02
CA ASP A 43 7.00 -3.03 4.39
C ASP A 43 6.63 -3.99 3.24
N VAL A 44 5.49 -3.75 2.57
CA VAL A 44 5.04 -4.56 1.43
C VAL A 44 5.98 -4.41 0.23
N PHE A 45 6.27 -3.18 -0.19
CA PHE A 45 6.99 -2.93 -1.45
C PHE A 45 8.50 -3.16 -1.34
N VAL A 46 9.12 -2.86 -0.21
CA VAL A 46 10.54 -3.17 0.03
C VAL A 46 10.72 -4.68 0.13
N SER A 47 9.85 -5.39 0.84
CA SER A 47 9.91 -6.85 0.91
C SER A 47 9.69 -7.49 -0.47
N ASP A 48 8.74 -6.97 -1.26
CA ASP A 48 8.53 -7.41 -2.65
C ASP A 48 9.79 -7.27 -3.51
N ALA A 49 10.45 -6.12 -3.43
CA ALA A 49 11.67 -5.83 -4.17
C ALA A 49 12.85 -6.70 -3.76
N LEU A 50 12.93 -7.07 -2.47
CA LEU A 50 13.97 -7.95 -1.92
C LEU A 50 13.61 -9.45 -2.03
N GLY A 51 12.40 -9.79 -2.48
CA GLY A 51 11.93 -11.18 -2.55
C GLY A 51 11.63 -11.80 -1.18
N HIS A 52 11.36 -10.98 -0.16
CA HIS A 52 10.99 -11.40 1.18
C HIS A 52 9.49 -11.29 1.42
N SER A 53 9.00 -11.99 2.45
CA SER A 53 7.65 -11.74 2.96
C SER A 53 7.65 -10.41 3.72
N PRO A 54 6.57 -9.60 3.61
CA PRO A 54 6.35 -8.45 4.49
C PRO A 54 6.41 -8.87 5.96
N LEU A 55 6.94 -7.99 6.81
CA LEU A 55 7.10 -8.22 8.25
C LEU A 55 5.78 -8.01 9.02
N ILE A 56 4.92 -7.12 8.52
CA ILE A 56 3.64 -6.79 9.14
C ILE A 56 2.59 -7.82 8.70
N GLY A 57 2.11 -8.58 9.67
CA GLY A 57 1.05 -9.57 9.51
C GLY A 57 -0.32 -8.96 9.20
N ASP A 58 -1.33 -9.83 9.11
CA ASP A 58 -2.72 -9.46 8.75
C ASP A 58 -3.56 -9.00 9.95
N ASP A 59 -3.00 -9.12 11.14
CA ASP A 59 -3.59 -8.96 12.47
C ASP A 59 -3.65 -7.48 12.93
N PHE A 60 -3.93 -6.57 11.98
CA PHE A 60 -4.20 -5.17 12.27
C PHE A 60 -5.67 -4.80 12.00
N ASN A 61 -6.15 -3.76 12.67
CA ASN A 61 -7.51 -3.23 12.53
C ASN A 61 -7.54 -1.75 12.11
N THR A 62 -6.39 -1.22 11.67
CA THR A 62 -6.26 0.17 11.22
C THR A 62 -7.12 0.39 9.97
N LYS A 63 -8.10 1.29 10.08
CA LYS A 63 -8.96 1.71 8.96
C LYS A 63 -8.15 2.46 7.91
N LEU A 64 -8.63 2.48 6.67
CA LEU A 64 -8.07 3.32 5.61
C LEU A 64 -8.06 4.81 6.03
N PRO A 65 -7.06 5.59 5.62
CA PRO A 65 -7.04 7.04 5.80
C PRO A 65 -8.20 7.70 5.05
N VAL A 66 -8.60 8.89 5.49
CA VAL A 66 -9.63 9.64 4.76
C VAL A 66 -9.01 10.21 3.49
N ALA A 67 -9.57 9.85 2.33
CA ALA A 67 -9.06 10.27 1.03
C ALA A 67 -9.44 11.72 0.68
N ASP A 68 -10.70 12.08 0.93
CA ASP A 68 -11.25 13.39 0.59
C ASP A 68 -11.04 14.36 1.76
N VAL A 69 -9.81 14.85 1.87
CA VAL A 69 -9.39 15.83 2.88
C VAL A 69 -8.86 17.09 2.21
N ASP A 70 -9.35 18.26 2.65
CA ASP A 70 -8.77 19.54 2.28
C ASP A 70 -7.52 19.81 3.12
N GLU A 71 -6.37 19.38 2.61
CA GLU A 71 -5.07 19.49 3.29
C GLU A 71 -4.66 20.94 3.61
N LYS A 72 -5.22 21.94 2.90
CA LYS A 72 -4.87 23.35 3.14
C LYS A 72 -5.40 23.87 4.47
N ILE A 73 -6.44 23.25 4.99
CA ILE A 73 -7.12 23.67 6.22
C ILE A 73 -7.15 22.58 7.30
N PHE A 74 -6.75 21.35 6.97
CA PHE A 74 -6.61 20.29 7.96
C PHE A 74 -5.40 20.54 8.87
N SER A 75 -5.65 20.70 10.17
CA SER A 75 -4.64 21.16 11.13
C SER A 75 -4.90 20.61 12.54
N PRO A 76 -3.96 20.76 13.50
CA PRO A 76 -4.14 20.29 14.88
C PRO A 76 -5.37 20.84 15.61
N VAL A 77 -5.92 21.98 15.17
CA VAL A 77 -7.14 22.58 15.74
C VAL A 77 -8.42 22.08 15.08
N SER A 78 -8.33 21.26 14.04
CA SER A 78 -9.48 20.72 13.34
C SER A 78 -10.29 19.79 14.25
N THR A 79 -11.57 20.10 14.43
CA THR A 79 -12.53 19.27 15.16
C THR A 79 -13.31 18.32 14.25
N ARG A 80 -13.19 18.50 12.93
CA ARG A 80 -13.78 17.65 11.88
C ARG A 80 -12.83 17.54 10.70
N ILE A 81 -12.93 16.46 9.94
CA ILE A 81 -12.19 16.30 8.68
C ILE A 81 -12.77 17.31 7.68
N PRO A 82 -11.96 18.26 7.18
CA PRO A 82 -12.43 19.22 6.19
C PRO A 82 -12.58 18.55 4.83
N THR A 83 -13.74 18.71 4.19
CA THR A 83 -14.00 18.17 2.85
C THR A 83 -13.46 19.12 1.77
N PRO A 84 -12.77 18.61 0.74
CA PRO A 84 -12.35 19.39 -0.42
C PRO A 84 -13.55 20.06 -1.11
N LYS A 85 -13.33 21.26 -1.64
CA LYS A 85 -14.34 21.99 -2.42
C LYS A 85 -14.63 21.31 -3.76
N ASP A 86 -13.62 20.65 -4.33
CA ASP A 86 -13.72 19.90 -5.56
C ASP A 86 -13.38 18.43 -5.31
N LEU A 87 -14.37 17.56 -5.55
CA LEU A 87 -14.23 16.11 -5.45
C LEU A 87 -13.99 15.48 -6.83
N THR A 88 -13.95 16.28 -7.89
CA THR A 88 -13.77 15.82 -9.26
C THR A 88 -12.30 15.83 -9.63
N GLY A 89 -11.80 14.70 -10.13
CA GLY A 89 -10.46 14.60 -10.68
C GLY A 89 -9.29 14.60 -9.69
N PHE A 90 -8.12 14.94 -10.24
CA PHE A 90 -6.83 14.98 -9.55
C PHE A 90 -6.65 16.32 -8.85
N SER A 91 -6.14 16.27 -7.62
CA SER A 91 -5.67 17.45 -6.89
C SER A 91 -4.24 17.19 -6.42
N ARG A 92 -3.31 18.06 -6.80
CA ARG A 92 -1.90 17.96 -6.41
C ARG A 92 -1.71 18.04 -4.89
N ASP A 93 -2.51 18.90 -4.25
CA ASP A 93 -2.50 19.07 -2.79
C ASP A 93 -3.43 18.06 -2.08
N GLY A 94 -4.07 17.17 -2.84
CA GLY A 94 -5.06 16.24 -2.32
C GLY A 94 -4.44 14.94 -1.80
N PHE A 95 -5.13 14.34 -0.84
CA PHE A 95 -4.69 13.09 -0.21
C PHE A 95 -5.25 11.82 -0.87
N ARG A 96 -6.04 11.98 -1.95
CA ARG A 96 -6.76 10.88 -2.62
C ARG A 96 -5.84 9.81 -3.20
N TYR A 97 -4.68 10.20 -3.72
CA TYR A 97 -3.71 9.24 -4.23
C TYR A 97 -3.16 8.34 -3.12
N PHE A 98 -3.05 8.83 -1.88
CA PHE A 98 -2.59 8.01 -0.77
C PHE A 98 -3.57 6.87 -0.45
N ASP A 99 -4.88 7.10 -0.56
CA ASP A 99 -5.88 6.01 -0.44
C ASP A 99 -5.69 4.96 -1.54
N VAL A 100 -5.40 5.39 -2.78
CA VAL A 100 -5.05 4.47 -3.88
C VAL A 100 -3.80 3.65 -3.53
N LYS A 101 -2.74 4.27 -3.01
CA LYS A 101 -1.53 3.57 -2.54
C LYS A 101 -1.86 2.53 -1.47
N CYS A 102 -2.69 2.88 -0.49
CA CYS A 102 -3.09 1.97 0.59
C CYS A 102 -3.82 0.74 0.04
N ARG A 103 -4.79 0.95 -0.86
CA ARG A 103 -5.55 -0.13 -1.52
C ARG A 103 -4.66 -1.00 -2.42
N LEU A 104 -3.71 -0.38 -3.12
CA LEU A 104 -2.74 -1.08 -3.95
C LEU A 104 -1.84 -1.99 -3.09
N ALA A 105 -1.37 -1.51 -1.94
CA ALA A 105 -0.59 -2.33 -1.00
C ALA A 105 -1.38 -3.54 -0.51
N LEU A 106 -2.67 -3.37 -0.18
CA LEU A 106 -3.55 -4.48 0.20
C LEU A 106 -3.72 -5.50 -0.93
N LEU A 107 -3.94 -5.05 -2.17
CA LEU A 107 -4.05 -5.91 -3.35
C LEU A 107 -2.77 -6.72 -3.55
N VAL A 108 -1.62 -6.06 -3.58
CA VAL A 108 -0.30 -6.70 -3.76
C VAL A 108 -0.10 -7.78 -2.70
N ARG A 109 -0.37 -7.45 -1.43
CA ARG A 109 -0.22 -8.40 -0.32
C ARG A 109 -1.18 -9.59 -0.44
N ALA A 110 -2.43 -9.36 -0.80
CA ALA A 110 -3.42 -10.43 -0.97
C ALA A 110 -3.04 -11.40 -2.10
N ILE A 111 -2.50 -10.88 -3.20
CA ILE A 111 -2.05 -11.69 -4.34
C ILE A 111 -0.76 -12.44 -4.01
N GLN A 112 0.25 -11.76 -3.44
CA GLN A 112 1.53 -12.38 -3.06
C GLN A 112 1.34 -13.54 -2.08
N ARG A 113 0.45 -13.41 -1.10
CA ARG A 113 0.14 -14.51 -0.17
C ARG A 113 -0.38 -15.75 -0.88
N ARG A 114 -1.17 -15.61 -1.93
CA ARG A 114 -1.66 -16.75 -2.72
C ARG A 114 -0.53 -17.38 -3.55
N ILE A 115 0.39 -16.57 -4.08
CA ILE A 115 1.56 -17.05 -4.81
C ILE A 115 2.51 -17.85 -3.89
N TYR A 116 2.86 -17.30 -2.71
CA TYR A 116 3.88 -17.88 -1.83
C TYR A 116 3.33 -18.83 -0.76
N GLY A 117 2.09 -18.61 -0.30
CA GLY A 117 1.42 -19.45 0.70
C GLY A 117 1.02 -20.84 0.18
N HIS A 118 0.93 -21.01 -1.15
CA HIS A 118 0.64 -22.30 -1.75
C HIS A 118 1.87 -23.24 -1.79
N GLY A 119 3.09 -22.69 -1.70
CA GLY A 119 4.34 -23.45 -1.80
C GLY A 119 4.88 -24.04 -0.49
N SER A 120 4.29 -23.71 0.66
CA SER A 120 4.78 -24.09 2.00
C SER A 120 3.93 -25.16 2.71
N SER A 121 2.85 -25.63 2.08
CA SER A 121 2.04 -26.72 2.61
C SER A 121 2.68 -28.07 2.29
N SER A 122 3.56 -28.56 3.16
CA SER A 122 4.19 -29.88 3.11
C SER A 122 3.22 -31.07 3.24
N THR A 123 1.91 -30.83 3.17
CA THR A 123 0.85 -31.80 3.45
C THR A 123 0.01 -32.20 2.25
N SER A 124 0.18 -31.59 1.06
CA SER A 124 -0.54 -32.05 -0.14
C SER A 124 0.15 -33.28 -0.75
N LYS A 125 -0.11 -34.45 -0.13
CA LYS A 125 0.22 -35.77 -0.70
C LYS A 125 -0.40 -36.03 -2.09
N ASN A 126 -1.20 -35.10 -2.62
CA ASN A 126 -1.95 -35.21 -3.87
C ASN A 126 -1.53 -34.22 -4.97
N GLY A 127 -0.33 -33.61 -4.91
CA GLY A 127 0.37 -33.11 -6.11
C GLY A 127 -0.22 -31.93 -6.90
N TYR A 128 -1.41 -31.42 -6.58
CA TYR A 128 -1.95 -30.23 -7.25
C TYR A 128 -1.34 -28.97 -6.64
N GLY A 129 -0.20 -28.56 -7.19
CA GLY A 129 0.44 -27.27 -6.91
C GLY A 129 -0.31 -26.09 -7.55
N TYR A 130 0.30 -24.91 -7.46
CA TYR A 130 -0.22 -23.65 -7.98
C TYR A 130 -0.58 -23.76 -9.48
N THR A 131 -1.83 -23.47 -9.86
CA THR A 131 -2.37 -23.76 -11.20
C THR A 131 -2.51 -22.53 -12.09
N ILE A 132 -2.60 -22.75 -13.40
CA ILE A 132 -2.83 -21.68 -14.38
C ILE A 132 -4.21 -21.01 -14.18
N ASP A 133 -5.22 -21.76 -13.75
CA ASP A 133 -6.55 -21.22 -13.47
C ASP A 133 -6.55 -20.31 -12.24
N GLN A 134 -5.76 -20.66 -11.21
CA GLN A 134 -5.54 -19.77 -10.06
C GLN A 134 -4.85 -18.48 -10.47
N ALA A 135 -3.86 -18.57 -11.37
CA ALA A 135 -3.19 -17.40 -11.94
C ALA A 135 -4.17 -16.49 -12.71
N ALA A 136 -5.00 -17.07 -13.58
CA ALA A 136 -6.01 -16.34 -14.34
C ALA A 136 -7.06 -15.68 -13.43
N SER A 137 -7.47 -16.35 -12.35
CA SER A 137 -8.39 -15.79 -11.36
C SER A 137 -7.80 -14.55 -10.66
N MET A 138 -6.52 -14.61 -10.27
CA MET A 138 -5.83 -13.48 -9.67
C MET A 138 -5.62 -12.32 -10.65
N GLU A 139 -5.34 -12.60 -11.92
CA GLU A 139 -5.29 -11.56 -12.96
C GLU A 139 -6.64 -10.87 -13.12
N SER A 140 -7.75 -11.62 -13.13
CA SER A 140 -9.09 -11.07 -13.23
C SER A 140 -9.40 -10.13 -12.05
N GLU A 141 -9.03 -10.50 -10.83
CA GLU A 141 -9.15 -9.66 -9.64
C GLU A 141 -8.37 -8.35 -9.78
N ILE A 142 -7.12 -8.43 -10.24
CA ILE A 142 -6.27 -7.25 -10.47
C ILE A 142 -6.87 -6.32 -11.52
N ARG A 143 -7.40 -6.88 -12.62
CA ARG A 143 -8.07 -6.10 -13.67
C ARG A 143 -9.36 -5.46 -13.18
N SER A 144 -10.14 -6.17 -12.35
CA SER A 144 -11.32 -5.60 -11.70
C SER A 144 -10.95 -4.40 -10.84
N TRP A 145 -9.92 -4.54 -9.99
CA TRP A 145 -9.43 -3.44 -9.16
C TRP A 145 -9.00 -2.22 -9.99
N LEU A 146 -8.33 -2.44 -11.13
CA LEU A 146 -7.93 -1.35 -12.03
C LEU A 146 -9.14 -0.65 -12.67
N ASN A 147 -10.20 -1.40 -13.00
CA ASN A 147 -11.44 -0.84 -13.56
C ASN A 147 -12.23 -0.03 -12.51
N ASP A 148 -12.19 -0.45 -11.26
CA ASP A 148 -12.84 0.23 -10.13
C ASP A 148 -12.08 1.49 -9.67
N LEU A 149 -10.84 1.66 -10.11
CA LEU A 149 -10.02 2.83 -9.79
C LEU A 149 -10.65 4.12 -10.32
N THR A 150 -10.49 5.22 -9.57
CA THR A 150 -10.89 6.55 -10.03
C THR A 150 -10.26 6.84 -11.40
N PRO A 151 -11.04 7.24 -12.42
CA PRO A 151 -10.57 7.35 -13.80
C PRO A 151 -9.29 8.19 -13.96
N CYS A 152 -9.11 9.24 -13.15
CA CYS A 152 -7.93 10.08 -13.23
C CYS A 152 -6.61 9.35 -12.92
N TYR A 153 -6.60 8.24 -12.18
CA TYR A 153 -5.39 7.47 -11.85
C TYR A 153 -5.16 6.27 -12.78
N ARG A 154 -6.04 6.02 -13.74
CA ARG A 154 -5.81 4.99 -14.75
C ARG A 154 -4.87 5.53 -15.82
N LEU A 155 -3.93 4.70 -16.25
CA LEU A 155 -3.09 4.98 -17.40
C LEU A 155 -3.81 4.47 -18.65
N ASP A 156 -4.23 5.37 -19.53
CA ASP A 156 -4.66 5.00 -20.88
C ASP A 156 -3.50 5.25 -21.85
N ILE A 157 -3.10 4.19 -22.57
CA ILE A 157 -2.00 4.24 -23.54
C ILE A 157 -2.42 5.04 -24.78
N THR A 158 -3.74 5.13 -25.06
CA THR A 158 -4.24 5.97 -26.16
C THR A 158 -4.28 7.46 -25.81
N ASP A 159 -4.30 7.80 -24.52
CA ASP A 159 -4.25 9.18 -24.01
C ASP A 159 -2.81 9.67 -23.75
N LEU A 160 -1.80 8.99 -24.32
CA LEU A 160 -0.42 9.51 -24.37
C LEU A 160 -0.29 10.75 -25.28
N ASP A 161 -1.39 11.24 -25.83
CA ASP A 161 -1.44 12.52 -26.53
C ASP A 161 -0.98 13.61 -25.56
N LEU A 162 0.09 14.29 -25.96
CA LEU A 162 1.03 15.09 -25.17
C LEU A 162 0.43 16.39 -24.60
N SER A 163 -0.88 16.45 -24.38
CA SER A 163 -1.56 17.52 -23.68
C SER A 163 -1.30 17.37 -22.17
N ASP A 164 -0.10 17.80 -21.77
CA ASP A 164 0.55 17.67 -20.45
C ASP A 164 -0.41 17.39 -19.26
N PRO A 165 -0.61 16.12 -18.86
CA PRO A 165 -1.08 15.85 -17.51
C PRO A 165 -0.02 16.35 -16.53
N ASP A 166 -0.44 16.93 -15.40
CA ASP A 166 0.46 17.33 -14.32
C ASP A 166 1.51 16.22 -14.06
N PRO A 167 2.82 16.54 -14.02
CA PRO A 167 3.87 15.51 -13.93
C PRO A 167 3.73 14.61 -12.70
N VAL A 168 3.12 15.11 -11.62
CA VAL A 168 2.79 14.31 -10.44
C VAL A 168 1.71 13.29 -10.78
N LEU A 169 0.64 13.70 -11.45
CA LEU A 169 -0.42 12.78 -11.89
C LEU A 169 0.12 11.72 -12.86
N ALA A 170 0.99 12.12 -13.79
CA ALA A 170 1.64 11.20 -14.71
C ALA A 170 2.46 10.14 -13.95
N ALA A 171 3.28 10.56 -12.97
CA ALA A 171 4.04 9.64 -12.13
C ALA A 171 3.14 8.69 -11.34
N GLN A 172 2.03 9.19 -10.79
CA GLN A 172 1.05 8.39 -10.04
C GLN A 172 0.38 7.31 -10.91
N ARG A 173 -0.05 7.68 -12.13
CA ARG A 173 -0.60 6.72 -13.11
C ARG A 173 0.41 5.65 -13.48
N CYS A 174 1.66 6.05 -13.72
CA CYS A 174 2.75 5.15 -14.04
C CYS A 174 3.03 4.19 -12.87
N GLU A 175 3.11 4.67 -11.63
CA GLU A 175 3.35 3.85 -10.44
C GLU A 175 2.30 2.74 -10.30
N VAL A 176 1.01 3.11 -10.39
CA VAL A 176 -0.11 2.15 -10.31
C VAL A 176 -0.03 1.12 -11.44
N SER A 177 0.13 1.59 -12.68
CA SER A 177 0.18 0.73 -13.86
C SER A 177 1.37 -0.23 -13.80
N ILE A 178 2.58 0.27 -13.52
CA ILE A 178 3.80 -0.54 -13.42
C ILE A 178 3.62 -1.61 -12.34
N THR A 179 3.07 -1.24 -11.18
CA THR A 179 2.88 -2.16 -10.07
C THR A 179 1.91 -3.29 -10.42
N VAL A 180 0.76 -2.95 -11.00
CA VAL A 180 -0.27 -3.92 -11.41
C VAL A 180 0.26 -4.87 -12.48
N HIS A 181 0.91 -4.36 -13.52
CA HIS A 181 1.44 -5.21 -14.58
C HIS A 181 2.60 -6.08 -14.09
N ARG A 182 3.47 -5.55 -13.22
CA ARG A 182 4.51 -6.35 -12.55
C ARG A 182 3.90 -7.51 -11.76
N LEU A 183 2.80 -7.25 -11.04
CA LEU A 183 2.10 -8.26 -10.27
C LEU A 183 1.50 -9.37 -11.15
N ILE A 184 0.91 -9.01 -12.30
CA ILE A 184 0.42 -9.98 -13.30
C ILE A 184 1.57 -10.84 -13.82
N ILE A 185 2.69 -10.23 -14.20
CA ILE A 185 3.87 -11.01 -14.63
C ILE A 185 4.29 -11.98 -13.53
N LYS A 186 4.39 -11.52 -12.28
CA LYS A 186 4.75 -12.35 -11.12
C LYS A 186 3.83 -13.55 -10.92
N ILE A 187 2.52 -13.38 -11.12
CA ILE A 187 1.52 -14.45 -11.05
C ILE A 187 1.83 -15.58 -12.04
N TYR A 188 2.30 -15.26 -13.24
CA TYR A 188 2.62 -16.26 -14.26
C TYR A 188 4.07 -16.73 -14.29
N MET A 189 4.97 -16.08 -13.53
CA MET A 189 6.39 -16.44 -13.47
C MET A 189 6.68 -17.94 -13.28
N PRO A 190 5.94 -18.68 -12.42
CA PRO A 190 6.15 -20.13 -12.29
C PRO A 190 6.03 -20.88 -13.62
N PHE A 191 5.10 -20.49 -14.50
CA PHE A 191 4.85 -21.16 -15.78
C PHE A 191 5.79 -20.71 -16.90
N LEU A 192 6.44 -19.56 -16.74
CA LEU A 192 7.36 -18.98 -17.73
C LEU A 192 8.81 -19.49 -17.57
N LYS A 193 9.17 -20.02 -16.41
CA LYS A 193 10.48 -20.65 -16.19
C LYS A 193 10.57 -21.93 -17.04
N LYS A 194 11.35 -21.90 -18.12
CA LYS A 194 11.73 -23.12 -18.86
C LYS A 194 12.30 -24.13 -17.87
N HIS A 195 11.84 -25.38 -17.91
CA HIS A 195 12.50 -26.50 -17.24
C HIS A 195 13.93 -26.62 -17.79
N ALA A 196 14.91 -26.00 -17.14
CA ALA A 196 16.32 -26.09 -17.52
C ALA A 196 16.97 -27.45 -17.17
N SER A 197 16.17 -28.46 -16.81
CA SER A 197 16.62 -29.84 -16.62
C SER A 197 15.45 -30.81 -16.74
N VAL A 198 15.13 -31.23 -17.97
CA VAL A 198 14.51 -32.53 -18.18
C VAL A 198 15.48 -33.33 -19.04
N SER A 199 16.25 -34.18 -18.36
CA SER A 199 16.88 -35.34 -18.98
C SER A 199 15.79 -36.18 -19.66
N GLU A 200 16.08 -36.61 -20.87
CA GLU A 200 15.25 -37.16 -21.96
C GLU A 200 14.19 -38.26 -21.70
N THR A 201 13.75 -38.60 -20.50
CA THR A 201 13.02 -39.89 -20.33
C THR A 201 11.56 -39.87 -19.87
N VAL A 202 10.88 -38.74 -19.64
CA VAL A 202 9.41 -38.76 -19.40
C VAL A 202 8.70 -37.50 -19.92
N PRO A 203 7.62 -37.60 -20.74
CA PRO A 203 6.90 -36.45 -21.26
C PRO A 203 5.77 -35.96 -20.32
N ALA A 204 5.94 -34.73 -19.82
CA ALA A 204 4.98 -33.63 -19.55
C ALA A 204 3.70 -33.87 -18.67
N PRO A 205 2.96 -32.85 -18.16
CA PRO A 205 3.11 -31.40 -18.37
C PRO A 205 2.93 -30.51 -17.09
N HIS A 206 3.51 -29.30 -17.10
CA HIS A 206 3.22 -28.15 -16.20
C HIS A 206 3.53 -28.30 -14.70
N GLN A 207 4.81 -28.21 -14.28
CA GLN A 207 5.09 -27.90 -12.86
C GLN A 207 6.40 -27.14 -12.65
N ALA A 208 6.32 -25.97 -12.03
CA ALA A 208 7.48 -25.15 -11.69
C ALA A 208 8.18 -25.68 -10.43
N SER A 209 9.46 -26.03 -10.54
CA SER A 209 10.35 -26.28 -9.40
C SER A 209 11.09 -25.00 -9.02
N PHE A 210 10.92 -24.55 -7.77
CA PHE A 210 11.79 -23.54 -7.18
C PHE A 210 12.81 -24.25 -6.27
N GLY A 211 14.06 -24.31 -6.73
CA GLY A 211 15.20 -24.69 -5.90
C GLY A 211 15.50 -23.59 -4.87
N SER A 212 15.65 -23.99 -3.61
CA SER A 212 16.25 -23.20 -2.55
C SER A 212 17.77 -23.16 -2.77
N VAL A 213 18.37 -21.98 -2.61
CA VAL A 213 19.82 -21.80 -2.53
C VAL A 213 20.18 -21.81 -1.04
N ASN A 214 21.17 -22.63 -0.68
CA ASN A 214 21.82 -22.66 0.64
C ASN A 214 22.67 -21.42 0.88
#